data_AF-A0A842SCD4-F1
#
_entry.id   AF-A0A842SCD4-F1
#
_cell.length_a   1.000
_cell.length_b   1.000
_cell.length_c   1.000
_cell.angle_alpha   90.00
_cell.angle_beta   90.00
_cell.angle_gamma   90.00
#
_symmetry.space_group_name_H-M   'P 1'
#
loop_
_entity.id
_entity.type
_entity.pdbx_description
1 polymer ?
#
loop_
_entity_poly.entity_id
_entity_poly.type
_entity_poly.pdbx_seq_one_letter_code
_entity_poly.pdbx_strand_id
1 'polypeptide(L)'
;MDCYNKIIKFYENENVDRNEIEVWKSKSYIKLMNKLSEKNKKLTQNAIVLILSLFENIPPDIYNNRGFGAEELSENQKNIIISKLKEEYI
;
A
#
# COMPACT_ATOMS: atom_id res chain seq x y z
N MET A 1 -7.27 16.10 -9.35
CA MET A 1 -6.97 15.56 -10.70
C MET A 1 -5.51 15.18 -10.84
N ASP A 2 -4.55 16.00 -10.38
CA ASP A 2 -3.11 15.71 -10.55
C ASP A 2 -2.60 14.40 -9.96
N CYS A 3 -3.23 13.86 -8.89
CA CYS A 3 -2.80 12.57 -8.35
C CYS A 3 -3.15 11.41 -9.27
N TYR A 4 -4.34 11.40 -9.88
CA TYR A 4 -4.76 10.34 -10.80
C TYR A 4 -3.86 10.31 -12.03
N ASN A 5 -3.54 11.47 -12.60
CA ASN A 5 -2.64 11.55 -13.75
C ASN A 5 -1.24 11.02 -13.43
N LYS A 6 -0.74 11.22 -12.21
CA LYS A 6 0.55 10.65 -11.77
C LYS A 6 0.51 9.14 -11.62
N ILE A 7 -0.62 8.60 -11.13
CA ILE A 7 -0.82 7.15 -10.99
C ILE A 7 -0.89 6.49 -12.37
N ILE A 8 -1.71 7.02 -13.27
CA ILE A 8 -1.88 6.50 -14.63
C ILE A 8 -0.57 6.55 -15.41
N LYS A 9 0.14 7.68 -15.40
CA LYS A 9 1.44 7.81 -16.09
C LYS A 9 2.50 6.83 -15.58
N PHE A 10 2.46 6.50 -14.28
CA PHE A 10 3.38 5.51 -13.74
C PHE A 10 3.00 4.09 -14.16
N TYR A 11 1.70 3.77 -14.16
CA TYR A 11 1.18 2.47 -14.60
C TYR A 11 1.46 2.19 -16.09
N GLU A 12 1.31 3.20 -16.95
CA GLU A 12 1.55 3.09 -18.39
C GLU A 12 3.04 2.98 -18.77
N ASN A 13 3.96 3.12 -17.80
CA ASN A 13 5.39 3.03 -18.08
C ASN A 13 5.84 1.56 -18.13
N GLU A 14 6.02 1.04 -19.35
CA GLU A 14 6.33 -0.39 -19.60
C GLU A 14 7.73 -0.84 -19.13
N ASN A 15 8.62 0.09 -18.74
CA ASN A 15 10.02 -0.19 -18.41
C ASN A 15 10.33 -0.27 -16.90
N VAL A 16 9.31 -0.33 -16.04
CA VAL A 16 9.51 -0.31 -14.58
C VAL A 16 9.59 -1.74 -14.04
N ASP A 17 10.63 -2.03 -13.27
CA ASP A 17 10.81 -3.31 -12.60
C ASP A 17 9.74 -3.51 -11.50
N ARG A 18 9.41 -4.78 -11.21
CA ARG A 18 8.45 -5.16 -10.16
C ARG A 18 8.83 -4.62 -8.78
N ASN A 19 10.12 -4.59 -8.39
CA ASN A 19 10.53 -4.02 -7.10
C ASN A 19 10.32 -2.50 -7.07
N GLU A 20 10.63 -1.80 -8.16
CA GLU A 20 10.36 -0.37 -8.29
C GLU A 20 8.86 -0.06 -8.20
N ILE A 21 8.00 -0.90 -8.79
CA ILE A 21 6.54 -0.81 -8.66
C ILE A 21 6.13 -0.94 -7.19
N GLU A 22 6.62 -1.95 -6.46
CA GLU A 22 6.28 -2.15 -5.04
C GLU A 22 6.73 -0.98 -4.14
N VAL A 23 7.95 -0.47 -4.37
CA VAL A 23 8.48 0.71 -3.66
C VAL A 23 7.63 1.94 -3.96
N TRP A 24 7.24 2.15 -5.22
CA TRP A 24 6.40 3.26 -5.60
C TRP A 24 4.99 3.17 -5.03
N LYS A 25 4.36 1.98 -5.03
CA LYS A 25 3.06 1.74 -4.40
C LYS A 25 3.11 2.10 -2.92
N SER A 26 4.11 1.58 -2.20
CA SER A 26 4.29 1.82 -0.77
C SER A 26 4.43 3.30 -0.45
N LYS A 27 5.31 4.02 -1.17
CA LYS A 27 5.48 5.48 -1.02
C LYS A 27 4.20 6.25 -1.34
N SER A 28 3.47 5.83 -2.37
CA SER A 28 2.22 6.46 -2.79
C SER A 28 1.13 6.28 -1.75
N TYR A 29 0.99 5.08 -1.17
CA TYR A 29 0.03 4.81 -0.11
C TYR A 29 0.32 5.62 1.14
N ILE A 30 1.58 5.68 1.62
CA ILE A 30 1.95 6.51 2.77
C ILE A 30 1.55 7.97 2.54
N LYS A 31 1.88 8.50 1.36
CA LYS A 31 1.56 9.89 1.00
C LYS A 31 0.06 10.16 0.90
N LEU A 32 -0.72 9.19 0.43
CA LEU A 32 -2.18 9.28 0.37
C LEU A 32 -2.79 9.18 1.77
N MET A 33 -2.35 8.23 2.60
CA MET A 33 -2.82 8.06 3.98
C MET A 33 -2.58 9.32 4.82
N ASN A 34 -1.43 9.99 4.67
CA ASN A 34 -1.16 11.26 5.33
C ASN A 34 -2.14 12.39 4.94
N LYS A 35 -2.81 12.27 3.78
CA LYS A 35 -3.81 13.22 3.28
C LYS A 35 -5.25 12.80 3.58
N LEU A 36 -5.44 11.67 4.25
CA LEU A 36 -6.77 11.09 4.50
C LEU A 36 -7.51 11.81 5.64
N SER A 37 -6.77 12.49 6.51
CA SER A 37 -7.26 13.38 7.58
C SER A 37 -7.70 14.77 7.09
N GLU A 38 -7.40 15.13 5.84
CA GLU A 38 -7.71 16.46 5.28
C GLU A 38 -9.09 16.51 4.57
N LYS A 39 -9.52 17.72 4.18
CA LYS A 39 -10.75 18.03 3.40
C LYS A 39 -10.96 17.16 2.14
N ASN A 40 -9.93 16.46 1.67
CA ASN A 40 -9.91 15.68 0.44
C ASN A 40 -10.06 14.16 0.64
N LYS A 41 -10.54 13.70 1.79
CA LYS A 41 -10.71 12.28 2.15
C LYS A 41 -11.24 11.39 1.02
N LYS A 42 -12.34 11.79 0.35
CA LYS A 42 -12.95 10.99 -0.73
C LYS A 42 -12.04 10.87 -1.97
N LEU A 43 -11.32 11.94 -2.30
CA LEU A 43 -10.39 11.96 -3.43
C LEU A 43 -9.18 11.06 -3.15
N THR A 44 -8.67 11.12 -1.92
CA THR A 44 -7.61 10.24 -1.42
C THR A 44 -8.03 8.77 -1.43
N GLN A 45 -9.23 8.45 -0.93
CA GLN A 45 -9.76 7.09 -0.95
C GLN A 45 -9.86 6.54 -2.38
N ASN A 46 -10.42 7.32 -3.30
CA ASN A 46 -10.52 6.94 -4.70
C ASN A 46 -9.15 6.74 -5.37
N ALA A 47 -8.12 7.49 -4.96
CA ALA A 47 -6.75 7.30 -5.46
C ALA A 47 -6.12 6.00 -4.95
N ILE A 48 -6.37 5.62 -3.69
CA ILE A 48 -5.94 4.34 -3.13
C ILE A 48 -6.62 3.18 -3.88
N VAL A 49 -7.94 3.27 -4.07
CA VAL A 49 -8.71 2.27 -4.82
C VAL A 49 -8.20 2.13 -6.26
N LEU A 50 -7.83 3.24 -6.91
CA LEU A 50 -7.27 3.21 -8.25
C LEU A 50 -5.93 2.45 -8.29
N ILE A 51 -5.01 2.70 -7.36
CA ILE A 51 -3.72 1.98 -7.31
C ILE A 51 -3.97 0.48 -7.09
N LEU A 52 -4.85 0.12 -6.16
CA LEU A 52 -5.21 -1.29 -5.93
C LEU A 52 -5.77 -1.94 -7.19
N SER A 53 -6.70 -1.28 -7.88
CA SER A 53 -7.35 -1.82 -9.08
C SER A 53 -6.41 -2.02 -10.25
N LEU A 54 -5.40 -1.15 -10.39
CA LEU A 54 -4.44 -1.21 -11.51
C LEU A 54 -3.36 -2.26 -11.30
N PHE A 55 -2.85 -2.39 -10.06
CA PHE A 55 -1.65 -3.19 -9.79
C PHE A 55 -1.92 -4.48 -9.04
N GLU A 56 -3.11 -4.66 -8.46
CA GLU A 56 -3.44 -5.85 -7.68
C GLU A 56 -4.56 -6.60 -8.40
N ASN A 57 -4.19 -7.67 -9.10
CA ASN A 57 -5.14 -8.62 -9.66
C ASN A 57 -5.44 -9.71 -8.62
N ILE A 58 -5.84 -9.28 -7.41
CA ILE A 58 -6.07 -10.17 -6.28
C ILE A 58 -7.59 -10.33 -6.12
N PRO A 59 -8.12 -11.56 -6.26
CA PRO A 59 -9.51 -11.85 -5.94
C PRO A 59 -9.82 -11.41 -4.50
N PRO A 60 -10.98 -10.81 -4.23
CA PRO A 60 -11.38 -10.40 -2.88
C PRO A 60 -11.23 -11.52 -1.84
N ASP A 61 -11.48 -12.76 -2.25
CA ASP A 61 -11.38 -13.97 -1.44
C ASP A 61 -9.96 -14.27 -0.93
N ILE A 62 -8.92 -13.76 -1.60
CA ILE A 62 -7.52 -13.94 -1.18
C ILE A 62 -7.12 -12.88 -0.15
N TYR A 63 -7.76 -11.71 -0.13
CA TYR A 63 -7.39 -10.64 0.80
C TYR A 63 -7.74 -10.99 2.26
N ASN A 64 -8.90 -11.62 2.47
CA ASN A 64 -9.33 -12.08 3.80
C ASN A 64 -8.49 -13.27 4.33
N ASN A 65 -7.78 -13.98 3.45
CA ASN A 65 -6.96 -15.13 3.78
C ASN A 65 -5.44 -14.84 3.66
N ARG A 66 -5.05 -13.58 3.50
CA ARG A 66 -3.64 -13.18 3.42
C ARG A 66 -3.17 -12.62 4.75
N GLY A 67 -2.08 -13.21 5.25
CA GLY A 67 -1.48 -12.88 6.54
C GLY A 67 -1.73 -13.98 7.57
N PHE A 68 -1.06 -13.86 8.70
CA PHE A 68 -1.33 -14.67 9.88
C PHE A 68 -2.08 -13.78 10.87
N GLY A 69 -3.11 -14.35 11.52
CA GLY A 69 -3.72 -13.71 12.69
C GLY A 69 -2.64 -13.41 13.73
N ALA A 70 -2.77 -12.32 14.49
CA ALA A 70 -1.78 -12.01 15.53
C ALA A 70 -1.68 -13.14 16.56
N GLU A 71 -2.78 -13.84 16.79
CA GLU A 71 -2.92 -15.05 17.59
C GLU A 71 -2.14 -16.26 17.02
N GLU A 72 -1.90 -16.31 15.72
CA GLU A 72 -1.17 -17.39 15.04
C GLU A 72 0.36 -17.16 15.04
N LEU A 73 0.81 -15.97 15.44
CA LEU A 73 2.22 -15.62 15.53
C LEU A 73 2.81 -16.09 16.86
N SER A 74 3.95 -16.77 16.78
CA SER A 74 4.77 -17.07 17.96
C SER A 74 5.31 -15.78 18.59
N GLU A 75 5.62 -15.84 19.88
CA GLU A 75 6.10 -14.68 20.65
C GLU A 75 7.40 -14.09 20.07
N ASN A 76 8.28 -14.95 19.55
CA ASN A 76 9.48 -14.54 18.83
C ASN A 76 9.18 -13.78 17.54
N GLN A 77 8.21 -14.26 16.74
CA GLN A 77 7.81 -13.56 15.51
C GLN A 77 7.20 -12.20 15.81
N LYS A 78 6.36 -12.11 16.85
CA LYS A 78 5.81 -10.83 17.32
C LYS A 78 6.91 -9.85 17.68
N ASN A 79 7.91 -10.28 18.46
CA ASN A 79 9.03 -9.43 18.86
C ASN A 79 9.84 -8.91 17.65
N ILE A 80 10.10 -9.77 16.66
CA ILE A 80 10.79 -9.37 15.42
C ILE A 80 9.99 -8.33 14.66
N ILE A 81 8.68 -8.54 14.49
CA ILE A 81 7.81 -7.61 13.76
C ILE A 81 7.74 -6.27 14.49
N ILE A 82 7.58 -6.28 15.81
CA ILE A 82 7.55 -5.05 16.63
C ILE A 82 8.87 -4.28 16.48
N SER A 83 10.02 -4.96 16.51
CA SER A 83 11.32 -4.30 16.33
C SER A 83 11.43 -3.63 14.96
N LYS A 84 11.03 -4.33 13.88
CA LYS A 84 11.02 -3.74 12.53
C LYS A 84 10.08 -2.54 12.42
N LEU A 85 8.89 -2.62 13.01
CA LEU A 85 7.93 -1.51 13.01
C LEU A 85 8.48 -0.28 13.77
N LYS A 86 9.27 -0.50 14.84
CA LYS A 86 9.95 0.60 15.56
C LYS A 86 11.05 1.24 14.73
N GLU A 87 11.81 0.45 13.98
CA GLU A 87 12.87 0.94 13.08
C GLU A 87 12.32 1.79 11.93
N GLU A 88 11.14 1.47 11.41
CA GLU A 88 10.50 2.25 10.34
C GLU A 88 9.93 3.60 10.80
N TYR A 89 9.78 3.82 12.11
CA TYR A 89 9.16 5.02 12.69
C TYR A 89 10.17 6.04 13.26
N ILE A 90 11.47 5.72 13.22
CA ILE A 90 12.60 6.59 13.64
C ILE A 90 13.31 7.12 12.40
#